data_AF-A0A9D1LM95-F1
#
_entry.id   AF-A0A9D1LM95-F1
#
_cell.length_a   1.000
_cell.length_b   1.000
_cell.length_c   1.000
_cell.angle_alpha   90.00
_cell.angle_beta   90.00
_cell.angle_gamma   90.00
#
_symmetry.space_group_name_H-M   'P 1'
#
loop_
_entity.id
_entity.type
_entity.pdbx_description
1 polymer ?
#
loop_
_entity_poly.entity_id
_entity_poly.type
_entity_poly.pdbx_seq_one_letter_code
_entity_poly.pdbx_strand_id
1 'polypeptide(L)'
;GIIERFDGSGMIALFPWQVRDALNTAIALKELMEKDKGAVSIKMLISADETLVGVAGNQKRQTITAISDTLMDVYTLSSLMDELGTRCIITKNAVDRIGDDYYFNRREIGSGTSGRETLFEFLDGMDTYEKKLHLVTRDEFESGVHAFQNGQYQQARRHFVNVLQTNEKDKVAMYYLLLCDQKCHSED
;
A
#
# COMPACT_ATOMS: atom_id res chain seq x y z
N GLY A 1 -18.38 0.00 7.77
CA GLY A 1 -18.03 -1.37 7.32
C GLY A 1 -18.48 -2.39 8.34
N ILE A 2 -18.21 -3.68 8.06
CA ILE A 2 -18.44 -4.81 8.96
C ILE A 2 -17.09 -5.51 9.16
N ILE A 3 -16.73 -5.83 10.40
CA ILE A 3 -15.55 -6.66 10.66
C ILE A 3 -15.93 -8.10 10.33
N GLU A 4 -15.26 -8.69 9.34
CA GLU A 4 -15.52 -10.07 8.92
C GLU A 4 -14.75 -11.06 9.79
N ARG A 5 -13.46 -10.81 10.05
CA ARG A 5 -12.65 -11.64 10.95
C ARG A 5 -11.46 -10.90 11.57
N PHE A 6 -10.96 -11.51 12.64
CA PHE A 6 -9.63 -11.27 13.20
C PHE A 6 -8.83 -12.56 13.06
N ASP A 7 -7.65 -12.49 12.44
CA ASP A 7 -6.75 -13.63 12.27
C ASP A 7 -5.27 -13.20 12.35
N GLY A 8 -4.35 -14.08 11.95
CA GLY A 8 -2.91 -13.78 11.97
C GLY A 8 -2.48 -12.65 11.04
N SER A 9 -3.32 -12.23 10.09
CA SER A 9 -3.10 -11.07 9.22
C SER A 9 -3.56 -9.75 9.84
N GLY A 10 -4.27 -9.80 10.98
CA GLY A 10 -4.83 -8.65 11.67
C GLY A 10 -6.36 -8.64 11.62
N MET A 11 -6.94 -7.50 11.24
CA MET A 11 -8.38 -7.30 11.15
C MET A 11 -8.79 -7.11 9.69
N ILE A 12 -9.78 -7.87 9.22
CA ILE A 12 -10.38 -7.70 7.90
C ILE A 12 -11.76 -7.11 8.06
N ALA A 13 -11.98 -5.96 7.42
CA ALA A 13 -13.26 -5.24 7.42
C ALA A 13 -13.73 -4.99 6.00
N LEU A 14 -15.02 -5.22 5.76
CA LEU A 14 -15.66 -5.08 4.46
C LEU A 14 -16.50 -3.80 4.40
N PHE A 15 -16.40 -3.08 3.29
CA PHE A 15 -17.11 -1.83 3.04
C PHE A 15 -17.89 -1.96 1.73
N PRO A 16 -19.22 -2.16 1.79
CA PRO A 16 -20.01 -2.56 0.61
C PRO A 16 -20.36 -1.42 -0.36
N TRP A 17 -20.19 -0.15 0.04
CA TRP A 17 -20.70 1.00 -0.71
C TRP A 17 -19.60 1.81 -1.39
N GLN A 18 -18.79 2.50 -0.60
CA GLN A 18 -17.76 3.39 -1.13
C GLN A 18 -16.39 3.01 -0.58
N VAL A 19 -15.39 2.95 -1.47
CA VAL A 19 -13.97 2.75 -1.10
C VAL A 19 -13.51 3.84 -0.12
N ARG A 20 -14.07 5.04 -0.26
CA ARG A 20 -13.86 6.17 0.65
C ARG A 20 -14.18 5.85 2.10
N ASP A 21 -15.17 5.01 2.38
CA ASP A 21 -15.50 4.62 3.75
C ASP A 21 -14.35 3.81 4.36
N ALA A 22 -13.71 2.95 3.57
CA ALA A 22 -12.53 2.18 3.99
C ALA A 22 -11.33 3.10 4.23
N LEU A 23 -11.07 4.04 3.31
CA LEU A 23 -9.99 5.02 3.45
C LEU A 23 -10.15 5.92 4.68
N ASN A 24 -11.33 6.50 4.87
CA ASN A 24 -11.62 7.34 6.03
C ASN A 24 -11.48 6.56 7.33
N THR A 25 -11.92 5.30 7.35
CA THR A 25 -11.77 4.42 8.51
C THR A 25 -10.29 4.12 8.80
N ALA A 26 -9.49 3.86 7.77
CA ALA A 26 -8.05 3.64 7.90
C ALA A 26 -7.34 4.86 8.49
N ILE A 27 -7.61 6.06 7.97
CA ILE A 27 -7.05 7.32 8.47
C ILE A 27 -7.46 7.54 9.94
N ALA A 28 -8.75 7.41 10.25
CA ALA A 28 -9.26 7.60 11.62
C ALA A 28 -8.67 6.59 12.61
N LEU A 29 -8.50 5.32 12.20
CA LEU A 29 -7.88 4.29 13.03
C LEU A 29 -6.41 4.61 13.31
N LYS A 30 -5.68 5.06 12.28
CA LYS A 30 -4.28 5.47 12.41
C LYS A 30 -4.13 6.64 13.38
N GLU A 31 -4.95 7.67 13.24
CA GLU A 31 -4.95 8.83 14.16
C GLU A 31 -5.29 8.44 15.60
N LEU A 32 -6.21 7.48 15.78
CA LEU A 32 -6.57 6.96 17.10
C LEU A 32 -5.39 6.22 17.75
N MET A 33 -4.69 5.39 16.97
CA MET A 33 -3.53 4.64 17.43
C MET A 33 -2.34 5.55 17.75
N GLU A 34 -2.09 6.61 16.99
CA GLU A 34 -1.00 7.55 17.30
C GLU A 34 -1.19 8.32 18.61
N LYS A 35 -2.44 8.51 19.06
CA LYS A 35 -2.74 9.15 20.34
C LYS A 35 -2.45 8.24 21.54
N ASP A 36 -2.44 6.92 21.32
CA ASP A 36 -2.12 5.96 22.35
C ASP A 36 -0.62 5.63 22.33
N LYS A 37 0.11 6.12 23.34
CA LYS A 37 1.57 5.97 23.45
C LYS A 37 2.03 4.51 23.57
N GLY A 38 1.12 3.57 23.82
CA GLY A 38 1.40 2.13 23.84
C GLY A 38 0.98 1.38 22.57
N ALA A 39 0.39 2.06 21.58
CA ALA A 39 -0.15 1.40 20.41
C ALA A 39 0.94 0.84 19.49
N VAL A 40 0.66 -0.36 18.99
CA VAL A 40 1.47 -1.00 17.95
C VAL A 40 1.20 -0.29 16.63
N SER A 41 2.27 -0.03 15.88
CA SER A 41 2.15 0.45 14.50
C SER A 41 1.31 -0.51 13.65
N ILE A 42 0.22 -0.03 13.07
CA ILE A 42 -0.66 -0.81 12.19
C ILE A 42 -0.24 -0.72 10.72
N LYS A 43 -0.40 -1.81 9.98
CA LYS A 43 -0.36 -1.86 8.52
C LYS A 43 -1.79 -1.81 7.99
N MET A 44 -2.00 -1.07 6.90
CA MET A 44 -3.30 -0.85 6.29
C MET A 44 -3.20 -1.16 4.80
N LEU A 45 -4.08 -2.05 4.35
CA LEU A 45 -4.28 -2.41 2.95
C LEU A 45 -5.74 -2.09 2.60
N ILE A 46 -5.93 -1.27 1.57
CA ILE A 46 -7.25 -0.94 1.03
C ILE A 46 -7.35 -1.50 -0.37
N SER A 47 -8.38 -2.30 -0.64
CA SER A 47 -8.67 -2.81 -1.99
C SER A 47 -10.15 -2.64 -2.31
N ALA A 48 -10.48 -2.80 -3.59
CA ALA A 48 -11.84 -2.65 -4.07
C ALA A 48 -12.18 -3.72 -5.11
N ASP A 49 -12.29 -4.95 -4.63
CA ASP A 49 -12.44 -6.13 -5.49
C ASP A 49 -13.89 -6.58 -5.58
N GLU A 50 -14.21 -7.31 -6.66
CA GLU A 50 -15.41 -8.15 -6.63
C GLU A 50 -15.24 -9.19 -5.52
N THR A 51 -16.16 -9.17 -4.55
CA THR A 51 -16.05 -9.96 -3.33
C THR A 51 -17.26 -10.85 -3.19
N LEU A 52 -17.04 -12.18 -3.19
CA LEU A 52 -18.08 -13.15 -2.88
C LEU A 52 -18.25 -13.21 -1.36
N VAL A 53 -19.45 -12.89 -0.87
CA VAL A 53 -19.81 -13.01 0.55
C VAL A 53 -20.83 -14.13 0.71
N GLY A 54 -20.57 -15.05 1.63
CA GLY A 54 -21.45 -16.19 1.88
C GLY A 54 -21.29 -16.77 3.27
N VAL A 55 -21.96 -17.89 3.52
CA VAL A 55 -21.83 -18.64 4.78
C VAL A 55 -21.02 -19.91 4.50
N ALA A 56 -19.92 -20.09 5.21
CA ALA A 56 -19.08 -21.28 5.13
C ALA A 56 -19.09 -22.05 6.46
N GLY A 57 -18.96 -23.37 6.39
CA GLY A 57 -18.86 -24.24 7.55
C GLY A 57 -19.74 -25.48 7.47
N ASN A 58 -20.06 -26.08 8.62
CA ASN A 58 -20.90 -27.26 8.74
C ASN A 58 -22.15 -26.96 9.59
N GLN A 59 -23.01 -27.96 9.78
CA GLN A 59 -24.26 -27.81 10.54
C GLN A 59 -24.08 -27.30 11.98
N LYS A 60 -22.90 -27.52 12.59
CA LYS A 60 -22.61 -27.13 13.97
C LYS A 60 -21.85 -25.80 14.07
N ARG A 61 -21.21 -25.35 12.99
CA ARG A 61 -20.38 -24.13 12.96
C ARG A 61 -20.47 -23.50 11.59
N GLN A 62 -21.13 -22.34 11.52
CA GLN A 62 -21.26 -21.52 10.33
C GLN A 62 -20.63 -20.15 10.61
N THR A 63 -19.92 -19.60 9.62
CA THR A 63 -19.29 -18.28 9.67
C THR A 63 -19.58 -17.54 8.37
N ILE A 64 -19.77 -16.23 8.45
CA ILE A 64 -19.79 -15.37 7.26
C ILE A 64 -18.36 -15.32 6.72
N THR A 65 -18.19 -15.62 5.44
CA THR A 65 -16.88 -15.63 4.78
C THR A 65 -16.93 -14.74 3.55
N ALA A 66 -15.86 -13.96 3.38
CA ALA A 66 -15.61 -13.20 2.17
C ALA A 66 -14.40 -13.74 1.40
N ILE A 67 -14.54 -13.81 0.09
CA ILE A 67 -13.49 -14.26 -0.84
C ILE A 67 -13.36 -13.22 -1.96
N SER A 68 -12.14 -12.74 -2.17
CA SER A 68 -11.72 -11.90 -3.31
C SER A 68 -10.24 -12.16 -3.60
N ASP A 69 -9.76 -11.69 -4.75
CA ASP A 69 -8.35 -11.86 -5.16
C ASP A 69 -7.40 -11.26 -4.11
N THR A 70 -7.63 -10.02 -3.68
CA THR A 70 -6.81 -9.39 -2.63
C THR A 70 -6.90 -10.11 -1.28
N LEU A 71 -8.07 -10.65 -0.92
CA LEU A 71 -8.21 -11.43 0.32
C LEU A 71 -7.42 -12.73 0.29
N MET A 72 -7.27 -13.36 -0.89
CA MET A 72 -6.40 -14.53 -1.06
C MET A 72 -4.92 -14.16 -0.96
N ASP A 73 -4.53 -12.98 -1.45
CA ASP A 73 -3.15 -12.50 -1.48
C ASP A 73 -2.73 -11.70 -0.23
N VAL A 74 -3.61 -11.55 0.77
CA VAL A 74 -3.40 -10.63 1.91
C VAL A 74 -2.08 -10.87 2.64
N TYR A 75 -1.64 -12.12 2.79
CA TYR A 75 -0.36 -12.46 3.42
C TYR A 75 0.83 -12.04 2.55
N THR A 76 0.76 -12.28 1.24
CA THR A 76 1.81 -11.88 0.29
C THR A 76 1.93 -10.35 0.23
N LEU A 77 0.80 -9.64 0.19
CA LEU A 77 0.79 -8.18 0.23
C LEU A 77 1.31 -7.65 1.56
N SER A 78 0.96 -8.28 2.68
CA SER A 78 1.47 -7.92 4.00
C SER A 78 3.00 -8.10 4.10
N SER A 79 3.56 -9.16 3.50
CA SER A 79 5.01 -9.36 3.40
C SER A 79 5.67 -8.34 2.48
N LEU A 80 5.05 -8.03 1.33
CA LEU A 80 5.53 -6.99 0.42
C LEU A 80 5.61 -5.62 1.11
N MET A 81 4.61 -5.28 1.93
CA MET A 81 4.64 -4.05 2.74
C MET A 81 5.84 -4.02 3.69
N ASP A 82 6.17 -5.16 4.32
CA ASP A 82 7.34 -5.27 5.20
C ASP A 82 8.66 -5.09 4.43
N GLU A 83 8.76 -5.69 3.24
CA GLU A 83 9.94 -5.57 2.37
C GLU A 83 10.13 -4.13 1.85
N LEU A 84 9.06 -3.49 1.38
CA LEU A 84 9.08 -2.10 0.91
C LEU A 84 9.27 -1.10 2.06
N GLY A 85 8.97 -1.51 3.29
CA GLY A 85 8.98 -0.63 4.46
C GLY A 85 7.83 0.37 4.50
N THR A 86 6.74 0.12 3.76
CA THR A 86 5.51 0.94 3.79
C THR A 86 4.46 0.31 4.71
N ARG A 87 3.56 1.14 5.23
CA ARG A 87 2.46 0.71 6.12
C ARG A 87 1.08 0.98 5.54
N CYS A 88 0.99 1.63 4.39
CA CYS A 88 -0.25 2.18 3.88
C CYS A 88 -0.33 1.90 2.38
N ILE A 89 -0.92 0.76 1.98
CA ILE A 89 -1.11 0.42 0.57
C ILE A 89 -2.58 0.51 0.19
N ILE A 90 -2.83 0.98 -1.01
CA ILE A 90 -4.12 0.92 -1.69
C ILE A 90 -3.93 0.37 -3.11
N THR A 91 -4.84 -0.50 -3.56
CA THR A 91 -4.77 -1.08 -4.90
C THR A 91 -5.21 -0.07 -5.96
N LYS A 92 -4.73 -0.19 -7.21
CA LYS A 92 -5.13 0.67 -8.32
C LYS A 92 -6.65 0.71 -8.50
N ASN A 93 -7.33 -0.42 -8.46
CA ASN A 93 -8.78 -0.51 -8.60
C ASN A 93 -9.51 0.28 -7.49
N ALA A 94 -8.97 0.27 -6.26
CA ALA A 94 -9.49 1.11 -5.18
C ALA A 94 -9.25 2.60 -5.44
N VAL A 95 -8.06 2.98 -5.93
CA VAL A 95 -7.75 4.36 -6.34
C VAL A 95 -8.72 4.84 -7.43
N ASP A 96 -8.91 4.06 -8.48
CA ASP A 96 -9.75 4.42 -9.63
C ASP A 96 -11.22 4.62 -9.21
N ARG A 97 -11.71 3.85 -8.23
CA ARG A 97 -13.08 3.98 -7.66
C ARG A 97 -13.24 5.13 -6.67
N ILE A 98 -12.16 5.65 -6.08
CA ILE A 98 -12.21 6.90 -5.29
C ILE A 98 -12.46 8.10 -6.21
N GLY A 99 -11.97 8.04 -7.46
CA GLY A 99 -12.11 9.07 -8.48
C GLY A 99 -11.15 10.25 -8.32
N ASP A 100 -11.35 11.30 -9.14
CA ASP A 100 -10.56 12.54 -9.12
C ASP A 100 -10.93 13.43 -7.93
N ASP A 101 -10.74 12.90 -6.72
CA ASP A 101 -10.77 13.69 -5.52
C ASP A 101 -9.41 14.34 -5.28
N TYR A 102 -9.37 15.67 -5.42
CA TYR A 102 -8.20 16.50 -5.15
C TYR A 102 -7.63 16.35 -3.72
N TYR A 103 -8.40 15.77 -2.79
CA TYR A 103 -7.98 15.63 -1.40
C TYR A 103 -7.27 14.31 -1.09
N PHE A 104 -7.32 13.31 -1.98
CA PHE A 104 -6.69 12.01 -1.75
C PHE A 104 -5.22 12.00 -2.22
N ASN A 105 -4.30 12.15 -1.26
CA ASN A 105 -2.87 12.18 -1.54
C ASN A 105 -2.31 10.77 -1.60
N ARG A 106 -1.65 10.44 -2.70
CA ARG A 106 -1.06 9.13 -2.97
C ARG A 106 0.19 9.28 -3.82
N ARG A 107 0.97 8.20 -3.89
CA ARG A 107 2.00 8.00 -4.91
C ARG A 107 1.97 6.58 -5.45
N GLU A 108 2.26 6.41 -6.73
CA GLU A 108 2.43 5.09 -7.33
C GLU A 108 3.71 4.43 -6.83
N ILE A 109 3.62 3.21 -6.30
CA ILE A 109 4.77 2.41 -5.84
C ILE A 109 5.04 1.21 -6.76
N GLY A 110 4.35 1.14 -7.90
CA GLY A 110 4.45 0.08 -8.89
C GLY A 110 3.77 -1.21 -8.45
N SER A 111 3.95 -2.29 -9.21
CA SER A 111 3.36 -3.60 -8.93
C SER A 111 4.14 -4.44 -7.90
N GLY A 112 5.15 -3.86 -7.25
CA GLY A 112 6.16 -4.62 -6.49
C GLY A 112 6.80 -5.73 -7.34
N THR A 113 7.20 -6.82 -6.69
CA THR A 113 7.72 -8.05 -7.33
C THR A 113 6.62 -9.02 -7.81
N SER A 114 5.35 -8.76 -7.49
CA SER A 114 4.24 -9.69 -7.76
C SER A 114 3.69 -9.60 -9.19
N GLY A 115 3.85 -8.44 -9.86
CA GLY A 115 3.51 -8.25 -11.28
C GLY A 115 2.01 -8.32 -11.62
N ARG A 116 1.12 -8.24 -10.63
CA ARG A 116 -0.34 -8.41 -10.84
C ARG A 116 -1.07 -7.08 -11.04
N GLU A 117 -0.99 -6.18 -10.06
CA GLU A 117 -1.68 -4.89 -10.07
C GLU A 117 -0.73 -3.81 -9.56
N THR A 118 -0.80 -2.61 -10.13
CA THR A 118 -0.12 -1.43 -9.60
C THR A 118 -0.64 -1.10 -8.20
N LEU A 119 0.26 -0.89 -7.27
CA LEU A 119 -0.04 -0.45 -5.91
C LEU A 119 0.29 1.03 -5.76
N PHE A 120 -0.46 1.67 -4.88
CA PHE A 120 -0.22 3.04 -4.47
C PHE A 120 -0.01 3.09 -2.96
N GLU A 121 0.87 3.97 -2.52
CA GLU A 121 0.93 4.35 -1.11
C GLU A 121 0.00 5.54 -0.89
N PHE A 122 -0.89 5.46 0.10
CA PHE A 122 -1.69 6.62 0.49
C PHE A 122 -0.97 7.45 1.57
N LEU A 123 -0.85 8.75 1.33
CA LEU A 123 -0.06 9.68 2.13
C LEU A 123 -0.90 10.39 3.21
N ASP A 124 -2.23 10.35 3.09
CA ASP A 124 -3.15 10.97 4.05
C ASP A 124 -3.11 10.29 5.44
N GLY A 125 -2.54 9.10 5.51
CA GLY A 125 -2.25 8.41 6.76
C GLY A 125 -0.86 8.72 7.32
N MET A 126 -0.09 9.68 6.82
CA MET A 126 1.25 10.01 7.34
C MET A 126 1.21 11.24 8.25
N ASP A 127 2.27 11.49 9.03
CA ASP A 127 2.40 12.76 9.73
C ASP A 127 2.58 13.91 8.73
N THR A 128 2.25 15.15 9.14
CA THR A 128 2.26 16.31 8.22
C THR A 128 3.62 16.57 7.58
N TYR A 129 4.72 16.31 8.30
CA TYR A 129 6.07 16.55 7.80
C TYR A 129 6.47 15.45 6.81
N GLU A 130 6.26 14.19 7.19
CA GLU A 130 6.49 13.02 6.32
C GLU A 130 5.66 13.12 5.03
N LYS A 131 4.36 13.38 5.14
CA LYS A 131 3.46 13.60 3.98
C LYS A 131 3.98 14.67 3.05
N LYS A 132 4.45 15.81 3.60
CA LYS A 132 4.96 16.92 2.78
C LYS A 132 6.21 16.51 2.01
N LEU A 133 7.14 15.78 2.63
CA LEU A 133 8.32 15.28 1.94
C LEU A 133 7.95 14.33 0.80
N HIS A 134 7.05 13.38 1.04
CA HIS A 134 6.55 12.45 0.01
C HIS A 134 5.86 13.18 -1.14
N LEU A 135 5.08 14.23 -0.86
CA LEU A 135 4.43 15.04 -1.90
C LEU A 135 5.44 15.84 -2.72
N VAL A 136 6.46 16.40 -2.09
CA VAL A 136 7.53 17.15 -2.80
C VAL A 136 8.33 16.23 -3.71
N THR A 137 8.60 14.99 -3.29
CA THR A 137 9.39 14.04 -4.07
C THR A 137 8.56 13.11 -4.96
N ARG A 138 7.22 13.25 -4.98
CA ARG A 138 6.31 12.30 -5.62
C ARG A 138 6.65 12.06 -7.09
N ASP A 139 6.69 13.12 -7.89
CA ASP A 139 6.82 12.99 -9.34
C ASP A 139 8.19 12.40 -9.72
N GLU A 140 9.25 12.75 -8.97
CA GLU A 140 10.59 12.17 -9.12
C GLU A 140 10.60 10.69 -8.75
N PHE A 141 9.92 10.33 -7.65
CA PHE A 141 9.79 8.95 -7.19
C PHE A 141 9.06 8.08 -8.20
N GLU A 142 7.89 8.53 -8.68
CA GLU A 142 7.08 7.80 -9.67
C GLU A 142 7.83 7.64 -11.00
N SER A 143 8.57 8.66 -11.42
CA SER A 143 9.47 8.55 -12.59
C SER A 143 10.53 7.46 -12.40
N GLY A 144 11.08 7.33 -11.18
CA GLY A 144 11.99 6.25 -10.81
C GLY A 144 11.35 4.86 -10.89
N VAL A 145 10.12 4.72 -10.39
CA VAL A 145 9.34 3.47 -10.46
C VAL A 145 9.09 3.06 -11.91
N HIS A 146 8.64 3.98 -12.76
CA HIS A 146 8.40 3.70 -14.18
C HIS A 146 9.69 3.32 -14.92
N ALA A 147 10.79 4.04 -14.69
CA ALA A 147 12.09 3.69 -15.27
C ALA A 147 12.53 2.29 -14.82
N PHE A 148 12.33 1.93 -13.56
CA PHE A 148 12.67 0.60 -13.04
C PHE A 148 11.85 -0.50 -13.71
N GLN A 149 10.54 -0.32 -13.83
CA GLN A 149 9.65 -1.27 -14.51
C GLN A 149 9.99 -1.45 -15.99
N ASN A 150 10.53 -0.41 -16.64
CA ASN A 150 11.00 -0.45 -18.02
C ASN A 150 12.42 -1.03 -18.18
N GLY A 151 13.04 -1.53 -17.10
CA GLY A 151 14.41 -2.06 -17.12
C GLY A 151 15.50 -0.99 -17.23
N GLN A 152 15.16 0.29 -17.09
CA GLN A 152 16.09 1.41 -17.20
C GLN A 152 16.76 1.66 -15.84
N TYR A 153 17.49 0.66 -15.31
CA TYR A 153 17.97 0.66 -13.92
C TYR A 153 18.89 1.83 -13.58
N GLN A 154 19.77 2.24 -14.49
CA GLN A 154 20.62 3.42 -14.26
C GLN A 154 19.82 4.73 -14.16
N GLN A 155 18.75 4.86 -14.95
CA GLN A 155 17.88 6.03 -14.89
C GLN A 155 17.04 6.01 -13.60
N ALA A 156 16.43 4.87 -13.28
CA ALA A 156 15.68 4.66 -12.06
C ALA A 156 16.53 4.99 -10.81
N ARG A 157 17.78 4.50 -10.79
CA ARG A 157 18.76 4.80 -9.74
C ARG A 157 18.94 6.30 -9.51
N ARG A 158 19.08 7.09 -10.59
CA ARG A 158 19.25 8.55 -10.49
C ARG A 158 18.02 9.20 -9.86
N HIS A 159 16.83 8.79 -10.27
CA HIS A 159 15.58 9.29 -9.67
C HIS A 159 15.51 8.99 -8.16
N PHE A 160 15.79 7.75 -7.74
CA PHE A 160 15.73 7.40 -6.31
C PHE A 160 16.82 8.09 -5.47
N VAL A 161 18.01 8.34 -6.03
CA VAL A 161 19.03 9.17 -5.36
C VAL A 161 18.52 10.60 -5.14
N ASN A 162 17.88 11.21 -6.14
CA ASN A 162 17.32 12.56 -6.01
C ASN A 162 16.19 12.63 -4.96
N VAL A 163 15.32 11.61 -4.93
CA VAL A 163 14.30 11.48 -3.88
C VAL A 163 14.95 11.46 -2.50
N LEU A 164 15.96 10.61 -2.30
CA LEU A 164 16.61 10.43 -1.00
C LEU A 164 17.45 11.64 -0.56
N GLN A 165 17.86 12.52 -1.48
CA GLN A 165 18.47 13.81 -1.12
C GLN A 165 17.47 14.77 -0.44
N THR A 166 16.19 14.64 -0.73
CA THR A 166 15.12 15.48 -0.15
C THR A 166 14.38 14.77 0.98
N ASN A 167 14.11 13.48 0.82
CA ASN A 167 13.43 12.62 1.79
C ASN A 167 14.32 11.43 2.15
N GLU A 168 15.31 11.67 3.00
CA GLU A 168 16.32 10.68 3.41
C GLU A 168 15.73 9.45 4.13
N LYS A 169 14.46 9.48 4.54
CA LYS A 169 13.79 8.40 5.30
C LYS A 169 12.82 7.60 4.44
N ASP A 170 12.75 7.88 3.14
CA ASP A 170 11.86 7.19 2.21
C ASP A 170 12.31 5.74 1.98
N LYS A 171 11.72 4.81 2.75
CA LYS A 171 12.09 3.40 2.70
C LYS A 171 11.81 2.75 1.36
N VAL A 172 10.74 3.16 0.69
CA VAL A 172 10.38 2.60 -0.63
C VAL A 172 11.42 3.05 -1.66
N ALA A 173 11.90 4.28 -1.59
CA ALA A 173 12.97 4.77 -2.46
C ALA A 173 14.31 4.05 -2.18
N MET A 174 14.65 3.81 -0.91
CA MET A 174 15.83 3.01 -0.54
C MET A 174 15.75 1.58 -1.08
N TYR A 175 14.58 0.95 -0.96
CA TYR A 175 14.34 -0.39 -1.47
C TYR A 175 14.57 -0.45 -2.97
N TYR A 176 13.97 0.46 -3.74
CA TYR A 176 14.18 0.50 -5.19
C TYR A 176 15.62 0.83 -5.58
N LEU A 177 16.30 1.71 -4.83
CA LEU A 177 17.71 2.00 -5.06
C LEU A 177 18.57 0.73 -4.92
N LEU A 178 18.33 -0.07 -3.88
CA LEU A 178 19.01 -1.35 -3.68
C LEU A 178 18.74 -2.33 -4.83
N LEU A 179 17.49 -2.41 -5.31
CA LEU A 179 17.15 -3.25 -6.46
C LEU A 179 17.85 -2.79 -7.75
N CYS A 180 17.92 -1.48 -7.98
CA CYS A 180 18.65 -0.93 -9.13
C CYS A 180 20.12 -1.36 -9.09
N ASP A 181 20.77 -1.25 -7.91
CA ASP A 181 22.16 -1.66 -7.74
C ASP A 181 22.34 -3.16 -8.03
N GLN A 182 21.47 -4.03 -7.52
CA GLN A 182 21.54 -5.47 -7.81
C GLN A 182 21.38 -5.79 -9.30
N LYS A 183 20.49 -5.09 -10.01
CA LYS A 183 20.23 -5.34 -11.44
C LYS A 183 21.33 -4.82 -12.35
N CYS A 184 21.90 -3.66 -12.05
CA CYS A 184 23.06 -3.13 -12.79
C CYS A 184 24.26 -4.09 -12.75
N HIS A 185 24.52 -4.77 -11.62
CA HIS A 185 25.63 -5.73 -11.50
C HIS A 185 25.37 -7.07 -12.19
N SER A 186 24.14 -7.34 -12.63
CA SER A 186 23.78 -8.57 -13.35
C SER A 186 23.81 -8.43 -14.88
N GLU A 187 23.98 -7.21 -15.39
CA GLU A 187 24.06 -6.88 -16.81
C GLU A 187 25.51 -6.67 -17.31
N ASP A 188 26.50 -6.71 -16.40
CA ASP A 188 27.95 -6.73 -16.67
C ASP A 188 28.51 -8.16 -16.68
#